data_AF-A0A2V4CWM0-F1
#
_entry.id   AF-A0A2V4CWM0-F1
#
_cell.length_a   1.000
_cell.length_b   1.000
_cell.length_c   1.000
_cell.angle_alpha   90.00
_cell.angle_beta   90.00
_cell.angle_gamma   90.00
#
_symmetry.space_group_name_H-M   'P 1'
#
loop_
_entity.id
_entity.type
_entity.pdbx_description
1 polymer ?
#
loop_
_entity_poly.entity_id
_entity_poly.type
_entity_poly.pdbx_seq_one_letter_code
_entity_poly.pdbx_strand_id
1 'polypeptide(L)'
;MRIAIIGGNLTGLALAHMFLDSDHIVDVTVIEERAEIGFPCKSPGILYDSNLWKSYFQDWGISIQEVGHSLDDGSVSFRRAWLEKNISLSLVEKGASILLRTRVEKSEEVSLKLQGAGGSTHWEGDFIINIPEHEPGNHSWTGMVTSQEVVGGWPRDDGTWETWIQNPSQMSTTDIFIELIETNFSSFETTTIDGSLTRAVVLFDELSKSF
;
A
#
# COMPACT_ATOMS: atom_id res chain seq x y z
N MET A 1 -3.93 24.01 -0.19
CA MET A 1 -3.04 23.39 0.82
C MET A 1 -2.16 22.38 0.10
N ARG A 2 -0.85 22.32 0.38
CA ARG A 2 0.12 21.46 -0.30
C ARG A 2 0.67 20.44 0.68
N ILE A 3 0.45 19.15 0.40
CA ILE A 3 0.80 18.05 1.30
C ILE A 3 1.78 17.11 0.59
N ALA A 4 2.90 16.83 1.23
CA ALA A 4 3.79 15.75 0.83
C ALA A 4 3.50 14.50 1.67
N ILE A 5 3.30 13.37 0.99
CA ILE A 5 3.21 12.05 1.61
C ILE A 5 4.45 11.26 1.20
N ILE A 6 5.33 10.97 2.15
CA ILE A 6 6.54 10.16 1.92
C ILE A 6 6.15 8.70 2.12
N GLY A 7 6.20 7.89 1.05
CA GLY A 7 5.81 6.48 1.03
C GLY A 7 4.61 6.22 0.13
N GLY A 8 4.82 5.53 -1.00
CA GLY A 8 3.80 5.15 -1.98
C GLY A 8 3.23 3.74 -1.79
N ASN A 9 3.18 3.25 -0.56
CA ASN A 9 2.45 2.02 -0.22
C ASN A 9 0.94 2.28 -0.09
N LEU A 10 0.14 1.23 0.04
CA LEU A 10 -1.32 1.35 0.13
C LEU A 10 -1.82 2.36 1.18
N THR A 11 -1.19 2.46 2.35
CA THR A 11 -1.60 3.46 3.35
C THR A 11 -1.38 4.88 2.83
N GLY A 12 -0.20 5.16 2.25
CA GLY A 12 0.09 6.49 1.71
C GLY A 12 -0.82 6.87 0.55
N LEU A 13 -1.10 5.91 -0.34
CA LEU A 13 -2.01 6.10 -1.46
C LEU A 13 -3.47 6.31 -1.01
N ALA A 14 -3.94 5.53 -0.03
CA ALA A 14 -5.28 5.68 0.53
C ALA A 14 -5.44 7.03 1.25
N LEU A 15 -4.45 7.43 2.05
CA LEU A 15 -4.45 8.72 2.74
C LEU A 15 -4.47 9.88 1.74
N ALA A 16 -3.72 9.78 0.64
CA ALA A 16 -3.73 10.78 -0.43
C ALA A 16 -5.12 10.93 -1.05
N HIS A 17 -5.80 9.81 -1.35
CA HIS A 17 -7.18 9.84 -1.84
C HIS A 17 -8.12 10.48 -0.84
N MET A 18 -8.05 10.11 0.45
CA MET A 18 -8.90 10.68 1.50
C MET A 18 -8.76 12.21 1.58
N PHE A 19 -7.54 12.75 1.41
CA PHE A 19 -7.35 14.20 1.34
C PHE A 19 -8.04 14.84 0.13
N LEU A 20 -7.86 14.26 -1.06
CA LEU A 20 -8.49 14.78 -2.28
C LEU A 20 -10.01 14.65 -2.27
N ASP A 21 -10.54 13.60 -1.64
CA ASP A 21 -11.98 13.37 -1.49
C ASP A 21 -12.61 14.35 -0.48
N SER A 22 -11.83 14.80 0.52
CA SER A 22 -12.28 15.76 1.53
C SER A 22 -12.31 17.22 1.05
N ASP A 23 -11.30 17.64 0.27
CA ASP A 23 -11.21 18.97 -0.31
C ASP A 23 -10.42 18.92 -1.63
N HIS A 24 -11.11 19.20 -2.73
CA HIS A 24 -10.53 19.18 -4.08
C HIS A 24 -9.50 20.31 -4.35
N ILE A 25 -9.26 21.21 -3.40
CA ILE A 25 -8.27 22.30 -3.50
C ILE A 25 -6.91 21.86 -2.88
N VAL A 26 -6.82 20.67 -2.31
CA VAL A 26 -5.56 20.10 -1.80
C VAL A 26 -4.68 19.63 -2.95
N ASP A 27 -3.42 20.06 -2.95
CA ASP A 27 -2.35 19.59 -3.83
C ASP A 27 -1.54 18.53 -3.08
N VAL A 28 -1.73 17.26 -3.46
CA VAL A 28 -1.06 16.13 -2.83
C VAL A 28 0.09 15.64 -3.72
N THR A 29 1.30 15.58 -3.14
CA THR A 29 2.47 14.95 -3.77
C THR A 29 2.86 13.71 -2.98
N VAL A 30 2.76 12.53 -3.58
CA VAL A 30 3.31 11.29 -3.04
C VAL A 30 4.77 11.16 -3.49
N ILE A 31 5.68 10.87 -2.56
CA ILE A 31 7.11 10.69 -2.81
C ILE A 31 7.46 9.23 -2.54
N GLU A 32 7.97 8.54 -3.55
CA GLU A 32 8.28 7.12 -3.48
C GLU A 32 9.71 6.85 -3.96
N GLU A 33 10.48 6.17 -3.11
CA GLU A 33 11.87 5.82 -3.40
C GLU A 33 11.96 4.74 -4.48
N ARG A 34 11.02 3.80 -4.51
CA ARG A 34 10.97 2.71 -5.48
C ARG A 34 10.75 3.22 -6.90
N ALA A 35 11.15 2.39 -7.85
CA ALA A 35 10.99 2.69 -9.27
C ALA A 35 9.54 2.57 -9.77
N GLU A 36 8.70 1.83 -9.04
CA GLU A 36 7.32 1.56 -9.40
C GLU A 36 6.47 1.40 -8.13
N ILE A 37 5.22 1.88 -8.17
CA ILE A 37 4.25 1.61 -7.11
C ILE A 37 3.94 0.12 -7.07
N GLY A 38 3.96 -0.47 -5.87
CA GLY A 38 3.68 -1.88 -5.68
C GLY A 38 4.85 -2.83 -5.98
N PHE A 39 6.01 -2.34 -6.44
CA PHE A 39 7.16 -3.20 -6.72
C PHE A 39 8.49 -2.70 -6.11
N PRO A 40 9.25 -3.55 -5.38
CA PRO A 40 8.89 -4.92 -5.00
C PRO A 40 7.71 -4.95 -4.03
N CYS A 41 6.88 -5.99 -4.13
CA CYS A 41 5.79 -6.23 -3.19
C CYS A 41 6.37 -6.64 -1.82
N LYS A 42 5.82 -6.09 -0.74
CA LYS A 42 6.28 -6.37 0.63
C LYS A 42 5.14 -6.67 1.61
N SER A 43 3.90 -6.70 1.14
CA SER A 43 2.72 -6.84 1.99
C SER A 43 1.75 -7.87 1.43
N PRO A 44 0.95 -8.53 2.28
CA PRO A 44 -0.13 -9.39 1.85
C PRO A 44 -1.15 -8.66 0.96
N GLY A 45 -1.64 -9.38 -0.03
CA GLY A 45 -2.76 -8.97 -0.88
C GLY A 45 -4.13 -9.30 -0.32
N ILE A 46 -4.28 -9.46 0.99
CA ILE A 46 -5.51 -10.01 1.60
C ILE A 46 -6.39 -8.89 2.14
N LEU A 47 -7.69 -8.94 1.84
CA LEU A 47 -8.75 -8.08 2.36
C LEU A 47 -9.81 -8.94 3.03
N TYR A 48 -9.90 -8.88 4.36
CA TYR A 48 -10.86 -9.68 5.12
C TYR A 48 -12.27 -9.08 5.10
N ASP A 49 -12.42 -7.76 5.30
CA ASP A 49 -13.73 -7.11 5.33
C ASP A 49 -13.97 -6.27 4.07
N SER A 50 -14.31 -6.94 2.97
CA SER A 50 -14.56 -6.27 1.69
C SER A 50 -15.76 -5.30 1.74
N ASN A 51 -16.73 -5.52 2.64
CA ASN A 51 -17.89 -4.66 2.77
C ASN A 51 -17.54 -3.32 3.42
N LEU A 52 -16.67 -3.33 4.44
CA LEU A 52 -16.19 -2.11 5.10
C LEU A 52 -15.51 -1.14 4.14
N TRP A 53 -14.70 -1.65 3.21
CA TRP A 53 -13.88 -0.83 2.31
C TRP A 53 -14.53 -0.56 0.96
N LYS A 54 -15.71 -1.14 0.69
CA LYS A 54 -16.36 -1.08 -0.61
C LYS A 54 -16.60 0.33 -1.12
N SER A 55 -17.09 1.24 -0.27
CA SER A 55 -17.36 2.62 -0.67
C SER A 55 -16.08 3.36 -1.05
N TYR A 56 -15.01 3.22 -0.25
CA TYR A 56 -13.71 3.82 -0.55
C TYR A 56 -13.19 3.35 -1.91
N PHE A 57 -13.18 2.04 -2.17
CA PHE A 57 -12.75 1.52 -3.46
C PHE A 57 -13.61 2.05 -4.62
N GLN A 58 -14.93 2.11 -4.45
CA GLN A 58 -15.84 2.66 -5.47
C GLN A 58 -15.56 4.15 -5.75
N ASP A 59 -15.36 4.95 -4.71
CA ASP A 59 -15.03 6.38 -4.84
C ASP A 59 -13.64 6.58 -5.48
N TRP A 60 -12.76 5.60 -5.36
CA TRP A 60 -11.45 5.56 -6.03
C TRP A 60 -11.52 4.90 -7.41
N GLY A 61 -12.70 4.58 -7.92
CA GLY A 61 -12.86 3.97 -9.25
C GLY A 61 -12.36 2.52 -9.34
N ILE A 62 -12.21 1.84 -8.22
CA ILE A 62 -11.73 0.46 -8.13
C ILE A 62 -12.92 -0.49 -7.91
N SER A 63 -13.13 -1.41 -8.86
CA SER A 63 -14.07 -2.51 -8.70
C SER A 63 -13.38 -3.71 -8.06
N ILE A 64 -13.68 -3.97 -6.78
CA ILE A 64 -13.13 -5.12 -6.02
C ILE A 64 -13.33 -6.44 -6.79
N GLN A 65 -14.50 -6.62 -7.43
CA GLN A 65 -14.83 -7.85 -8.15
C GLN A 65 -14.04 -8.01 -9.46
N GLU A 66 -13.55 -6.91 -10.05
CA GLU A 66 -12.79 -6.96 -11.31
C GLU A 66 -11.29 -7.13 -11.08
N VAL A 67 -10.77 -6.65 -9.94
CA VAL A 67 -9.32 -6.62 -9.66
C VAL A 67 -8.87 -7.58 -8.56
N GLY A 68 -9.80 -8.28 -7.92
CA GLY A 68 -9.54 -9.24 -6.85
C GLY A 68 -10.37 -10.51 -6.98
N HIS A 69 -9.95 -11.57 -6.28
CA HIS A 69 -10.64 -12.85 -6.22
C HIS A 69 -11.43 -12.95 -4.92
N SER A 70 -12.76 -12.90 -5.03
CA SER A 70 -13.66 -13.02 -3.87
C SER A 70 -13.79 -14.46 -3.41
N LEU A 71 -13.72 -14.67 -2.09
CA LEU A 71 -13.83 -15.95 -1.42
C LEU A 71 -15.23 -16.14 -0.80
N ASP A 72 -15.59 -17.39 -0.51
CA ASP A 72 -16.91 -17.75 0.04
C ASP A 72 -17.18 -17.14 1.43
N ASP A 73 -16.13 -16.81 2.17
CA ASP A 73 -16.23 -16.16 3.49
C ASP A 73 -16.36 -14.63 3.42
N GLY A 74 -16.39 -14.06 2.22
CA GLY A 74 -16.51 -12.62 1.97
C GLY A 74 -15.17 -11.87 1.93
N SER A 75 -14.06 -12.56 2.21
CA SER A 75 -12.73 -12.00 2.01
C SER A 75 -12.35 -11.96 0.52
N VAL A 76 -11.34 -11.17 0.19
CA VAL A 76 -10.87 -10.99 -1.19
C VAL A 76 -9.35 -11.04 -1.18
N SER A 77 -8.78 -11.80 -2.10
CA SER A 77 -7.34 -11.76 -2.38
C SER A 77 -7.07 -10.90 -3.61
N PHE A 78 -5.95 -10.20 -3.57
CA PHE A 78 -5.49 -9.34 -4.64
C PHE A 78 -4.04 -9.67 -4.94
N ARG A 79 -3.62 -9.42 -6.18
CA ARG A 79 -2.21 -9.11 -6.42
C ARG A 79 -1.94 -7.72 -5.84
N ARG A 80 -1.37 -7.65 -4.63
CA ARG A 80 -1.16 -6.38 -3.89
C ARG A 80 -0.52 -5.29 -4.75
N ALA A 81 0.53 -5.65 -5.49
CA ALA A 81 1.22 -4.74 -6.41
C ALA A 81 0.29 -4.14 -7.48
N TRP A 82 -0.63 -4.94 -8.02
CA TRP A 82 -1.58 -4.49 -9.03
C TRP A 82 -2.66 -3.59 -8.44
N LEU A 83 -3.13 -3.92 -7.23
CA LEU A 83 -4.07 -3.06 -6.51
C LEU A 83 -3.47 -1.68 -6.25
N GLU A 84 -2.25 -1.62 -5.68
CA GLU A 84 -1.56 -0.36 -5.42
C GLU A 84 -1.32 0.44 -6.71
N LYS A 85 -0.99 -0.24 -7.81
CA LYS A 85 -0.85 0.39 -9.13
C LYS A 85 -2.17 0.99 -9.62
N ASN A 86 -3.28 0.26 -9.55
CA ASN A 86 -4.60 0.78 -9.95
C ASN A 86 -5.02 1.98 -9.10
N ILE A 87 -4.84 1.91 -7.77
CA ILE A 87 -5.13 3.02 -6.87
C ILE A 87 -4.27 4.25 -7.19
N SER A 88 -2.99 4.04 -7.52
CA SER A 88 -2.09 5.13 -7.89
C SER A 88 -2.46 5.81 -9.20
N LEU A 89 -2.96 5.06 -10.19
CA LEU A 89 -3.45 5.62 -11.45
C LEU A 89 -4.67 6.50 -11.20
N SER A 90 -5.66 5.97 -10.46
CA SER A 90 -6.83 6.73 -10.04
C SER A 90 -6.45 7.99 -9.23
N LEU A 91 -5.44 7.89 -8.37
CA LEU A 91 -4.97 9.03 -7.58
C LEU A 91 -4.41 10.16 -8.46
N VAL A 92 -3.64 9.81 -9.48
CA VAL A 92 -3.10 10.78 -10.46
C VAL A 92 -4.23 11.36 -11.32
N GLU A 93 -5.23 10.57 -11.70
CA GLU A 93 -6.43 11.05 -12.42
C GLU A 93 -7.23 12.07 -11.59
N LYS A 94 -7.24 11.93 -10.26
CA LYS A 94 -7.82 12.91 -9.32
C LYS A 94 -6.95 14.16 -9.10
N GLY A 95 -5.76 14.22 -9.71
CA GLY A 95 -4.91 15.41 -9.72
C GLY A 95 -3.71 15.37 -8.78
N ALA A 96 -3.44 14.26 -8.08
CA ALA A 96 -2.21 14.13 -7.31
C ALA A 96 -0.96 14.00 -8.21
N SER A 97 0.20 14.36 -7.66
CA SER A 97 1.50 14.04 -8.24
C SER A 97 2.15 12.86 -7.53
N ILE A 98 2.80 11.95 -8.27
CA ILE A 98 3.61 10.86 -7.69
C ILE A 98 5.04 10.97 -8.21
N LEU A 99 5.98 11.20 -7.31
CA LEU A 99 7.41 11.27 -7.59
C LEU A 99 8.06 9.92 -7.31
N LEU A 100 8.14 9.07 -8.32
CA LEU A 100 8.86 7.79 -8.27
C LEU A 100 10.38 8.00 -8.30
N ARG A 101 11.13 6.96 -7.91
CA ARG A 101 12.61 6.97 -7.86
C ARG A 101 13.15 8.19 -7.12
N THR A 102 12.46 8.62 -6.07
CA THR A 102 12.75 9.87 -5.37
C THR A 102 12.85 9.60 -3.89
N ARG A 103 14.05 9.78 -3.34
CA ARG A 103 14.32 9.65 -1.91
C ARG A 103 14.38 11.01 -1.25
N VAL A 104 13.96 11.06 0.01
CA VAL A 104 14.09 12.25 0.86
C VAL A 104 15.46 12.20 1.53
N GLU A 105 16.33 13.14 1.19
CA GLU A 105 17.67 13.28 1.78
C GLU A 105 17.63 14.07 3.09
N LYS A 106 16.75 15.05 3.16
CA LYS A 106 16.56 15.90 4.34
C LYS A 106 15.10 16.32 4.41
N SER A 107 14.52 16.23 5.61
CA SER A 107 13.21 16.79 5.92
C SER A 107 13.38 17.91 6.93
N GLU A 108 12.79 19.06 6.62
CA GLU A 108 12.54 20.15 7.55
C GLU A 108 11.04 20.17 7.87
N GLU A 109 10.55 21.21 8.56
CA GLU A 109 9.16 21.28 9.01
C GLU A 109 8.16 21.29 7.85
N VAL A 110 8.48 22.05 6.79
CA VAL A 110 7.60 22.26 5.62
C VAL A 110 8.34 22.13 4.28
N SER A 111 9.59 21.69 4.30
CA SER A 111 10.42 21.52 3.10
C SER A 111 11.15 20.18 3.09
N LEU A 112 11.37 19.65 1.89
CA LEU A 112 12.09 18.42 1.62
C LEU A 112 13.20 18.67 0.62
N LYS A 113 14.39 18.12 0.90
CA LYS A 113 15.44 17.94 -0.11
C LYS A 113 15.31 16.55 -0.72
N LEU A 114 15.15 16.51 -2.03
CA LEU A 114 14.86 15.31 -2.79
C LEU A 114 16.06 14.92 -3.66
N GLN A 115 16.25 13.62 -3.85
CA GLN A 115 17.25 13.08 -4.77
C GLN A 115 16.67 11.92 -5.58
N GLY A 116 17.01 11.88 -6.87
CA GLY A 116 16.64 10.79 -7.75
C GLY A 116 16.07 11.27 -9.08
N ALA A 117 15.19 10.47 -9.68
CA ALA A 117 14.72 10.68 -11.05
C ALA A 117 13.35 11.38 -11.14
N GLY A 118 12.71 11.74 -10.03
CA GLY A 118 11.40 12.42 -10.01
C GLY A 118 11.39 13.87 -10.48
N GLY A 119 12.48 14.36 -11.07
CA GLY A 119 12.53 15.67 -11.74
C GLY A 119 12.61 16.90 -10.81
N SER A 120 12.24 16.76 -9.53
CA SER A 120 12.45 17.81 -8.53
C SER A 120 13.55 17.44 -7.53
N THR A 121 14.35 18.44 -7.15
CA THR A 121 15.37 18.32 -6.10
C THR A 121 14.90 18.90 -4.76
N HIS A 122 13.78 19.62 -4.76
CA HIS A 122 13.23 20.27 -3.58
C HIS A 122 11.69 20.24 -3.63
N TRP A 123 11.06 20.06 -2.48
CA TRP A 123 9.62 20.23 -2.32
C TRP A 123 9.37 21.13 -1.12
N GLU A 124 8.35 21.98 -1.20
CA GLU A 124 7.94 22.90 -0.13
C GLU A 124 6.42 22.99 -0.16
N GLY A 125 5.80 23.03 1.02
CA GLY A 125 4.34 23.06 1.15
C GLY A 125 3.90 23.40 2.56
N ASP A 126 2.76 22.86 2.98
CA ASP A 126 2.17 23.13 4.29
C ASP A 126 2.39 21.96 5.26
N PHE A 127 2.34 20.72 4.76
CA PHE A 127 2.45 19.52 5.58
C PHE A 127 3.29 18.44 4.93
N ILE A 128 4.09 17.76 5.77
CA ILE A 128 4.87 16.58 5.40
C ILE A 128 4.42 15.44 6.29
N ILE A 129 3.99 14.34 5.66
CA ILE A 129 3.51 13.14 6.34
C ILE A 129 4.43 11.99 5.94
N ASN A 130 5.07 11.36 6.92
CA ASN A 130 5.93 10.19 6.68
C ASN A 130 5.17 8.89 6.94
N ILE A 131 5.01 8.07 5.90
CA ILE A 131 4.32 6.80 5.96
C ILE A 131 5.35 5.67 5.87
N PRO A 132 5.63 4.97 6.99
CA PRO A 132 6.50 3.81 6.93
C PRO A 132 5.86 2.70 6.09
N GLU A 133 6.68 1.79 5.55
CA GLU A 133 6.20 0.68 4.73
C GLU A 133 5.22 -0.22 5.50
N HIS A 134 5.61 -0.57 6.72
CA HIS A 134 4.80 -1.34 7.66
C HIS A 134 4.91 -0.73 9.05
N GLU A 135 4.04 -1.16 9.96
CA GLU A 135 4.27 -0.94 11.37
C GLU A 135 5.59 -1.61 11.80
N PRO A 136 6.48 -0.90 12.52
CA PRO A 136 7.73 -1.46 12.99
C PRO A 136 7.49 -2.74 13.81
N GLY A 137 8.20 -3.80 13.46
CA GLY A 137 8.09 -5.08 14.13
C GLY A 137 9.36 -5.92 14.00
N ASN A 138 9.53 -6.86 14.91
CA ASN A 138 10.69 -7.76 14.96
C ASN A 138 10.38 -9.16 14.41
N HIS A 139 9.17 -9.36 13.88
CA HIS A 139 8.79 -10.64 13.29
C HIS A 139 9.21 -10.68 11.83
N SER A 140 9.91 -11.74 11.46
CA SER A 140 10.26 -12.03 10.08
C SER A 140 9.13 -12.80 9.42
N TRP A 141 8.71 -12.33 8.26
CA TRP A 141 7.62 -12.89 7.48
C TRP A 141 8.09 -13.27 6.09
N THR A 142 7.61 -14.42 5.63
CA THR A 142 7.83 -14.92 4.28
C THR A 142 6.49 -15.12 3.60
N GLY A 143 6.23 -14.29 2.60
CA GLY A 143 5.15 -14.47 1.64
C GLY A 143 5.60 -15.35 0.49
N MET A 144 4.73 -16.23 0.03
CA MET A 144 4.99 -17.14 -1.08
C MET A 144 3.85 -17.08 -2.07
N VAL A 145 4.22 -17.16 -3.34
CA VAL A 145 3.30 -17.27 -4.47
C VAL A 145 3.52 -18.62 -5.14
N THR A 146 2.50 -19.46 -5.22
CA THR A 146 2.60 -20.81 -5.81
C THR A 146 1.57 -21.01 -6.94
N SER A 147 1.89 -21.89 -7.90
CA SER A 147 0.91 -22.33 -8.92
C SER A 147 0.00 -23.46 -8.42
N GLN A 148 0.31 -24.02 -7.25
CA GLN A 148 -0.44 -25.11 -6.65
C GLN A 148 -1.22 -24.59 -5.45
N GLU A 149 -2.36 -25.21 -5.21
CA GLU A 149 -3.16 -24.97 -4.01
C GLU A 149 -2.35 -25.28 -2.75
N VAL A 150 -2.42 -24.37 -1.77
CA VAL A 150 -1.74 -24.50 -0.49
C VAL A 150 -2.80 -24.42 0.60
N VAL A 151 -2.80 -25.40 1.50
CA VAL A 151 -3.72 -25.41 2.65
C VAL A 151 -3.47 -24.17 3.51
N GLY A 152 -4.51 -23.37 3.72
CA GLY A 152 -4.42 -22.10 4.45
C GLY A 152 -3.85 -20.93 3.63
N GLY A 153 -3.59 -21.14 2.34
CA GLY A 153 -3.28 -20.05 1.41
C GLY A 153 -4.55 -19.38 0.88
N TRP A 154 -4.35 -18.28 0.17
CA TRP A 154 -5.39 -17.49 -0.48
C TRP A 154 -5.27 -17.62 -2.01
N PRO A 155 -6.28 -18.18 -2.71
CA PRO A 155 -6.27 -18.25 -4.16
C PRO A 155 -6.46 -16.86 -4.75
N ARG A 156 -5.78 -16.57 -5.86
CA ARG A 156 -5.85 -15.31 -6.62
C ARG A 156 -6.52 -15.52 -7.98
N ASP A 157 -6.89 -14.40 -8.60
CA ASP A 157 -7.62 -14.32 -9.88
C ASP A 157 -6.83 -14.86 -11.08
N ASP A 158 -5.50 -14.86 -10.95
CA ASP A 158 -4.54 -15.40 -11.92
C ASP A 158 -4.33 -16.93 -11.83
N GLY A 159 -5.03 -17.61 -10.92
CA GLY A 159 -4.88 -19.04 -10.65
C GLY A 159 -3.68 -19.42 -9.78
N THR A 160 -2.99 -18.44 -9.18
CA THR A 160 -1.93 -18.67 -8.19
C THR A 160 -2.48 -18.60 -6.77
N TRP A 161 -1.69 -19.02 -5.79
CA TRP A 161 -2.01 -18.96 -4.38
C TRP A 161 -0.98 -18.11 -3.65
N GLU A 162 -1.43 -17.30 -2.70
CA GLU A 162 -0.58 -16.52 -1.80
C GLU A 162 -0.60 -17.17 -0.42
N THR A 163 0.53 -17.25 0.28
CA THR A 163 0.61 -17.79 1.64
C THR A 163 1.66 -17.02 2.41
N TRP A 164 1.45 -16.84 3.71
CA TRP A 164 2.38 -16.12 4.57
C TRP A 164 2.71 -16.91 5.82
N ILE A 165 4.00 -16.96 6.15
CA ILE A 165 4.53 -17.70 7.28
C ILE A 165 5.38 -16.76 8.13
N GLN A 166 5.12 -16.76 9.43
CA GLN A 166 5.96 -16.10 10.41
C GLN A 166 7.13 -17.01 10.80
N ASN A 167 8.34 -16.49 10.85
CA ASN A 167 9.56 -17.23 11.20
C ASN A 167 9.82 -18.44 10.28
N PRO A 168 10.30 -18.20 9.05
CA PRO A 168 10.44 -19.21 7.99
C PRO A 168 11.45 -20.33 8.26
N SER A 169 12.12 -20.33 9.42
CA SER A 169 12.96 -21.46 9.87
C SER A 169 12.20 -22.79 10.00
N GLN A 170 10.87 -22.76 9.84
CA GLN A 170 9.98 -23.92 9.82
C GLN A 170 9.56 -24.38 8.41
N MET A 171 10.04 -23.74 7.33
CA MET A 171 9.65 -24.11 5.96
C MET A 171 10.33 -25.39 5.48
N SER A 172 9.55 -26.29 4.85
CA SER A 172 10.08 -27.40 4.08
C SER A 172 10.58 -26.89 2.73
N THR A 173 11.83 -27.18 2.37
CA THR A 173 12.49 -26.71 1.12
C THR A 173 11.96 -27.37 -0.16
N THR A 174 10.83 -28.07 -0.08
CA THR A 174 10.22 -28.82 -1.19
C THR A 174 9.16 -28.02 -1.95
N ASP A 175 8.76 -26.86 -1.45
CA ASP A 175 7.67 -26.08 -2.05
C ASP A 175 8.18 -25.28 -3.25
N ILE A 176 7.59 -25.52 -4.42
CA ILE A 176 7.90 -24.79 -5.65
C ILE A 176 7.12 -23.47 -5.63
N PHE A 177 7.81 -22.37 -5.33
CA PHE A 177 7.27 -21.02 -5.40
C PHE A 177 7.68 -20.31 -6.69
N ILE A 178 6.76 -19.49 -7.21
CA ILE A 178 6.96 -18.59 -8.35
C ILE A 178 7.58 -17.27 -7.88
N GLU A 179 7.17 -16.79 -6.71
CA GLU A 179 7.67 -15.57 -6.09
C GLU A 179 7.80 -15.78 -4.57
N LEU A 180 8.84 -15.18 -4.00
CA LEU A 180 9.16 -15.19 -2.58
C LEU A 180 9.28 -13.73 -2.12
N ILE A 181 8.57 -13.39 -1.05
CA ILE A 181 8.52 -12.05 -0.47
C ILE A 181 9.04 -12.15 0.96
N GLU A 182 10.19 -11.55 1.22
CA GLU A 182 10.77 -11.50 2.56
C GLU A 182 10.65 -10.08 3.13
N THR A 183 10.07 -9.97 4.32
CA THR A 183 9.84 -8.68 4.97
C THR A 183 9.75 -8.83 6.48
N ASN A 184 9.78 -7.70 7.18
CA ASN A 184 9.58 -7.62 8.62
C ASN A 184 8.45 -6.64 8.93
N PHE A 185 7.48 -7.07 9.73
CA PHE A 185 6.37 -6.23 10.18
C PHE A 185 5.80 -6.71 11.53
N SER A 186 5.05 -5.85 12.21
CA SER A 186 4.54 -6.09 13.57
C SER A 186 3.64 -7.32 13.66
N SER A 187 2.61 -7.39 12.81
CA SER A 187 1.68 -8.52 12.71
C SER A 187 1.13 -8.67 11.29
N PHE A 188 0.55 -9.84 10.99
CA PHE A 188 -0.05 -10.11 9.68
C PHE A 188 -1.21 -9.15 9.40
N GLU A 189 -2.08 -8.97 10.39
CA GLU A 189 -3.31 -8.18 10.34
C GLU A 189 -3.03 -6.70 10.05
N THR A 190 -1.94 -6.14 10.59
CA THR A 190 -1.59 -4.73 10.38
C THR A 190 -1.04 -4.47 8.97
N THR A 191 -0.67 -5.54 8.25
CA THR A 191 0.00 -5.47 6.95
C THR A 191 -0.92 -5.92 5.80
N THR A 192 -2.08 -6.50 6.10
CA THR A 192 -3.14 -6.76 5.12
C THR A 192 -3.65 -5.45 4.49
N ILE A 193 -4.56 -5.57 3.52
CA ILE A 193 -5.24 -4.43 2.92
C ILE A 193 -6.07 -3.71 4.01
N ASP A 194 -6.81 -4.44 4.86
CA ASP A 194 -7.56 -3.86 5.97
C ASP A 194 -6.68 -3.06 6.92
N GLY A 195 -5.54 -3.62 7.34
CA GLY A 195 -4.61 -2.94 8.24
C GLY A 195 -4.04 -1.66 7.63
N SER A 196 -3.69 -1.72 6.35
CA SER A 196 -3.16 -0.57 5.61
C SER A 196 -4.20 0.56 5.46
N LEU A 197 -5.46 0.21 5.15
CA LEU A 197 -6.55 1.17 5.00
C LEU A 197 -7.00 1.73 6.36
N THR A 198 -7.06 0.90 7.40
CA THR A 198 -7.34 1.34 8.77
C THR A 198 -6.32 2.37 9.25
N ARG A 199 -5.03 2.13 8.98
CA ARG A 199 -3.96 3.09 9.31
C ARG A 199 -4.16 4.41 8.57
N ALA A 200 -4.60 4.38 7.32
CA ALA A 200 -4.87 5.59 6.55
C ALA A 200 -6.04 6.39 7.15
N VAL A 201 -7.13 5.72 7.53
CA VAL A 201 -8.29 6.37 8.18
C VAL A 201 -7.88 7.02 9.50
N VAL A 202 -7.15 6.31 10.36
CA VAL A 202 -6.68 6.85 11.65
C VAL A 202 -5.82 8.10 11.44
N LEU A 203 -4.86 8.04 10.51
CA LEU A 203 -4.01 9.19 10.18
C LEU A 203 -4.82 10.35 9.63
N PHE A 204 -5.79 10.09 8.75
CA PHE A 204 -6.66 11.12 8.20
C PHE A 204 -7.49 11.80 9.30
N ASP A 205 -8.09 11.03 10.21
CA ASP A 205 -8.89 11.55 11.33
C ASP A 205 -8.07 12.34 12.37
N GLU A 206 -6.79 12.01 12.53
CA GLU A 206 -5.88 12.75 13.40
C GLU A 206 -5.44 14.07 12.76
N LEU A 207 -5.07 14.03 11.49
CA LEU A 207 -4.54 15.17 10.76
C LEU A 207 -5.63 16.17 10.37
N SER A 208 -6.84 15.69 10.02
CA SER A 208 -8.00 16.53 9.68
C SER A 208 -8.46 17.46 10.80
N LYS A 209 -8.11 17.15 12.06
CA LYS A 209 -8.36 18.03 13.22
C LYS A 209 -7.33 19.16 13.35
N SER A 210 -6.20 19.01 12.67
CA SER A 210 -5.09 19.96 12.68
C SER A 210 -5.15 20.93 11.48
N PHE A 211 -6.10 20.72 10.56
CA PHE A 211 -6.37 21.56 9.40
C PHE A 211 -7.54 22.52 9.65
#